data_AF-A0A2S7K6M8-F1
#
_entry.id   AF-A0A2S7K6M8-F1
#
_cell.length_a   1.000
_cell.length_b   1.000
_cell.length_c   1.000
_cell.angle_alpha   90.00
_cell.angle_beta   90.00
_cell.angle_gamma   90.00
#
_symmetry.space_group_name_H-M   'P 1'
#
loop_
_entity.id
_entity.type
_entity.pdbx_description
1 polymer ?
#
loop_
_entity_poly.entity_id
_entity_poly.type
_entity_poly.pdbx_seq_one_letter_code
_entity_poly.pdbx_strand_id
1 'polypeptide(L)'
;MKKIALALALTGFAMAPAYAGDLEGHCEAYAEENGTDASGCACLAETADADATEELLAVAAPEDLEGLSDDAKAAIEACFPAA
;
A
#
# COMPACT_ATOMS: atom_id res chain seq x y z
N MET A 1 24.83 -42.37 -13.76
CA MET A 1 23.46 -42.56 -13.24
C MET A 1 22.66 -41.31 -13.59
N LYS A 2 21.87 -41.36 -14.67
CA LYS A 2 20.40 -41.26 -14.67
C LYS A 2 19.82 -40.01 -13.98
N LYS A 3 19.60 -39.00 -14.83
CA LYS A 3 18.49 -38.02 -14.90
C LYS A 3 17.36 -38.22 -13.87
N ILE A 4 17.08 -37.20 -13.07
CA ILE A 4 15.76 -36.96 -12.41
C ILE A 4 15.60 -35.42 -12.31
N ALA A 5 14.95 -34.81 -13.31
CA ALA A 5 13.62 -34.17 -13.23
C ALA A 5 13.65 -32.88 -12.38
N LEU A 6 13.82 -31.68 -12.94
CA LEU A 6 12.80 -30.90 -13.68
C LEU A 6 11.38 -31.48 -13.54
N ALA A 7 10.60 -30.96 -12.59
CA ALA A 7 9.19 -30.67 -12.78
C ALA A 7 8.54 -30.16 -11.48
N LEU A 8 7.72 -29.11 -11.65
CA LEU A 8 6.50 -28.79 -10.92
C LEU A 8 6.69 -28.20 -9.50
N ALA A 9 6.02 -27.11 -9.10
CA ALA A 9 4.79 -26.56 -9.63
C ALA A 9 4.69 -25.05 -9.36
N LEU A 10 4.30 -24.32 -10.40
CA LEU A 10 3.52 -23.10 -10.28
C LEU A 10 2.22 -23.46 -9.54
N THR A 11 2.19 -23.28 -8.23
CA THR A 11 0.96 -23.35 -7.44
C THR A 11 0.69 -22.00 -6.82
N GLY A 12 -0.32 -21.32 -7.38
CA GLY A 12 -1.15 -20.40 -6.63
C GLY A 12 -0.66 -18.96 -6.54
N PHE A 13 -0.67 -18.24 -7.66
CA PHE A 13 -0.91 -16.80 -7.62
C PHE A 13 -2.37 -16.56 -7.20
N ALA A 14 -2.65 -16.76 -5.91
CA ALA A 14 -3.79 -16.16 -5.24
C ALA A 14 -3.27 -14.87 -4.57
N MET A 15 -2.85 -13.89 -5.39
CA MET A 15 -2.39 -12.61 -4.89
C MET A 15 -3.54 -11.61 -4.89
N ALA A 16 -4.28 -11.58 -3.79
CA ALA A 16 -4.89 -10.39 -3.17
C ALA A 16 -5.47 -10.81 -1.80
N PRO A 17 -5.25 -10.06 -0.69
CA PRO A 17 -4.67 -8.72 -0.58
C PRO A 17 -3.37 -8.75 0.24
N ALA A 18 -2.21 -8.88 -0.42
CA ALA A 18 -0.95 -8.50 0.26
C ALA A 18 -0.89 -6.97 0.40
N TYR A 19 -1.28 -6.28 -0.67
CA TYR A 19 -1.19 -4.82 -0.82
C TYR A 19 -1.94 -4.00 0.25
N ALA A 20 -3.07 -4.46 0.78
CA ALA A 20 -3.81 -3.69 1.81
C ALA A 20 -3.10 -3.71 3.18
N GLY A 21 -2.56 -4.87 3.58
CA GLY A 21 -1.76 -4.96 4.82
C GLY A 21 -0.39 -4.28 4.69
N ASP A 22 0.18 -4.28 3.49
CA ASP A 22 1.39 -3.51 3.17
C ASP A 22 1.12 -2.00 3.24
N LEU A 23 -0.04 -1.52 2.76
CA LEU A 23 -0.38 -0.09 2.77
C LEU A 23 -0.69 0.45 4.17
N GLU A 24 -1.46 -0.29 4.99
CA GLU A 24 -1.71 0.12 6.38
C GLU A 24 -0.40 0.24 7.15
N GLY A 25 0.47 -0.78 7.08
CA GLY A 25 1.76 -0.77 7.76
C GLY A 25 2.72 0.31 7.22
N HIS A 26 2.72 0.57 5.91
CA HIS A 26 3.50 1.65 5.30
C HIS A 26 3.03 3.03 5.77
N CYS A 27 1.71 3.23 5.82
CA CYS A 27 1.11 4.47 6.32
C CYS A 27 1.44 4.70 7.81
N GLU A 28 1.33 3.67 8.65
CA GLU A 28 1.67 3.76 10.07
C GLU A 28 3.15 4.11 10.28
N ALA A 29 4.05 3.47 9.53
CA ALA A 29 5.48 3.76 9.57
C ALA A 29 5.78 5.20 9.12
N TYR A 30 5.19 5.64 8.00
CA TYR A 30 5.31 7.01 7.53
C TYR A 30 4.83 8.02 8.58
N ALA A 31 3.72 7.73 9.25
CA ALA A 31 3.19 8.60 10.29
C ALA A 31 4.08 8.65 11.55
N GLU A 32 4.65 7.52 11.96
CA GLU A 32 5.62 7.46 13.06
C GLU A 32 6.90 8.25 12.73
N GLU A 33 7.44 8.08 11.52
CA GLU A 33 8.68 8.75 11.09
C GLU A 33 8.52 10.27 10.96
N ASN A 34 7.35 10.74 10.54
CA ASN A 34 7.07 12.16 10.30
C ASN A 34 6.33 12.84 11.47
N GLY A 35 5.97 12.10 12.52
CA GLY A 35 5.20 12.62 13.65
C GLY A 35 3.80 13.07 13.27
N THR A 36 3.16 12.40 12.31
CA THR A 36 1.79 12.68 11.85
C THR A 36 0.79 11.70 12.46
N ASP A 37 -0.50 11.92 12.19
CA ASP A 37 -1.56 11.03 12.68
C ASP A 37 -1.62 9.73 11.87
N ALA A 38 -1.68 8.60 12.56
CA ALA A 38 -1.83 7.26 11.96
C ALA A 38 -3.27 6.73 12.03
N SER A 39 -4.20 7.48 12.66
CA SER A 39 -5.55 6.97 12.96
C SER A 39 -6.39 6.65 11.71
N GLY A 40 -6.04 7.24 10.57
CA GLY A 40 -6.67 6.98 9.27
C GLY A 40 -6.02 5.86 8.44
N CYS A 41 -4.91 5.26 8.86
CA CYS A 41 -4.17 4.31 8.02
C CYS A 41 -4.95 3.03 7.68
N ALA A 42 -5.72 2.49 8.63
CA ALA A 42 -6.61 1.36 8.36
C ALA A 42 -7.72 1.73 7.36
N CYS A 43 -8.30 2.93 7.48
CA CYS A 43 -9.28 3.44 6.51
C CYS A 43 -8.66 3.58 5.12
N LEU A 44 -7.42 4.09 5.04
CA LEU A 44 -6.72 4.31 3.79
C LEU A 44 -6.51 2.99 3.03
N ALA A 45 -6.10 1.94 3.74
CA ALA A 45 -5.91 0.61 3.18
C ALA A 45 -7.22 -0.04 2.69
N GLU A 46 -8.38 0.32 3.25
CA GLU A 46 -9.69 -0.14 2.79
C GLU A 46 -10.28 0.71 1.66
N THR A 47 -9.91 2.00 1.59
CA THR A 47 -10.50 2.99 0.69
C THR A 47 -9.72 3.12 -0.62
N ALA A 48 -8.40 3.01 -0.58
CA ALA A 48 -7.56 3.10 -1.77
C ALA A 48 -7.81 1.93 -2.71
N ASP A 49 -8.04 2.21 -3.99
CA ASP A 49 -8.04 1.19 -5.03
C ASP A 49 -6.61 0.72 -5.35
N ALA A 50 -6.46 -0.19 -6.31
CA ALA A 50 -5.18 -0.79 -6.63
C ALA A 50 -4.14 0.22 -7.16
N ASP A 51 -4.56 1.18 -7.99
CA ASP A 51 -3.68 2.20 -8.57
C ASP A 51 -3.28 3.20 -7.49
N ALA A 52 -4.25 3.67 -6.69
CA ALA A 52 -3.98 4.54 -5.54
C ALA A 52 -3.06 3.86 -4.50
N THR A 53 -3.25 2.57 -4.24
CA THR A 53 -2.40 1.81 -3.31
C THR A 53 -0.96 1.73 -3.79
N GLU A 54 -0.72 1.50 -5.08
CA GLU A 54 0.63 1.46 -5.64
C GLU A 54 1.34 2.82 -5.49
N GLU A 55 0.63 3.92 -5.74
CA GLU A 55 1.16 5.27 -5.56
C GLU A 55 1.46 5.59 -4.09
N LEU A 56 0.55 5.24 -3.18
CA LEU A 56 0.71 5.49 -1.74
C LEU A 56 1.87 4.71 -1.12
N LEU A 57 2.12 3.48 -1.60
CA LEU A 57 3.30 2.69 -1.21
C LEU A 57 4.62 3.27 -1.73
N ALA A 58 4.57 4.09 -2.79
CA ALA A 58 5.74 4.75 -3.35
C ALA A 58 6.11 6.06 -2.63
N VAL A 59 5.23 6.57 -1.76
CA VAL A 59 5.48 7.78 -0.96
C VAL A 59 6.60 7.49 0.04
N ALA A 60 7.71 8.24 -0.07
CA ALA A 60 8.85 8.16 0.83
C ALA A 60 9.07 9.46 1.61
N ALA A 61 8.59 10.59 1.09
CA ALA A 61 8.71 11.91 1.69
C ALA A 61 7.42 12.73 1.53
N PRO A 62 7.21 13.78 2.35
CA PRO A 62 6.04 14.65 2.26
C PRO A 62 5.85 15.31 0.89
N GLU A 63 6.94 15.55 0.17
CA GLU A 63 6.94 16.14 -1.17
C GLU A 63 6.27 15.22 -2.22
N ASP A 64 6.27 13.91 -2.00
CA ASP A 64 5.67 12.94 -2.91
C ASP A 64 4.14 13.00 -2.89
N LEU A 65 3.54 13.48 -1.77
CA LEU A 65 2.09 13.60 -1.61
C LEU A 65 1.48 14.57 -2.63
N GLU A 66 2.21 15.61 -3.03
CA GLU A 66 1.75 16.55 -4.05
C GLU A 66 1.67 15.90 -5.44
N GLY A 67 2.51 14.89 -5.69
CA GLY A 67 2.61 14.15 -6.94
C GLY A 67 1.57 13.04 -7.13
N LEU A 68 0.82 12.69 -6.08
CA LEU A 68 -0.20 11.64 -6.12
C LEU A 68 -1.34 11.98 -7.08
N SER A 69 -1.94 10.93 -7.66
CA SER A 69 -3.20 11.04 -8.40
C SER A 69 -4.34 11.61 -7.56
N ASP A 70 -5.38 12.07 -8.26
CA ASP A 70 -6.60 12.56 -7.61
C ASP A 70 -7.31 11.45 -6.81
N ASP A 71 -7.22 10.19 -7.25
CA ASP A 71 -7.82 9.04 -6.56
C ASP A 71 -7.08 8.73 -5.24
N ALA A 72 -5.75 8.73 -5.25
CA ALA A 72 -4.94 8.59 -4.05
C ALA A 72 -5.17 9.74 -3.05
N LYS A 73 -5.23 10.98 -3.54
CA LYS A 73 -5.55 12.16 -2.71
C LYS A 73 -6.95 12.08 -2.11
N ALA A 74 -7.95 11.68 -2.89
CA ALA A 74 -9.31 11.51 -2.40
C ALA A 74 -9.41 10.43 -1.31
N ALA A 75 -8.65 9.34 -1.44
CA ALA A 75 -8.58 8.31 -0.40
C ALA A 75 -7.95 8.86 0.90
N ILE A 76 -6.88 9.66 0.80
CA ILE A 76 -6.29 10.36 1.95
C ILE A 76 -7.31 11.30 2.60
N GLU A 77 -7.95 12.18 1.83
CA GLU A 77 -8.93 13.14 2.35
C GLU A 77 -10.13 12.47 3.05
N ALA A 78 -10.58 11.32 2.51
CA ALA A 78 -11.67 10.56 3.11
C ALA A 78 -11.31 9.96 4.48
N CYS A 79 -10.05 9.59 4.66
CA CYS A 79 -9.57 8.89 5.86
C CYS A 79 -8.88 9.82 6.88
N PHE A 80 -8.44 10.99 6.44
CA PHE A 80 -7.78 12.01 7.26
C PHE A 80 -8.44 13.39 7.08
N PRO A 81 -9.71 13.56 7.51
CA PRO A 81 -10.47 14.80 7.28
C PRO A 81 -9.96 16.04 8.05
N ALA A 82 -8.90 15.88 8.84
CA ALA A 82 -8.27 16.94 9.64
C ALA A 82 -6.77 17.12 9.34
N ALA A 83 -6.23 16.40 8.35
CA ALA A 83 -4.82 16.49 7.94
C ALA A 83 -4.54 17.69 7.01
#